data_AF-A0A972BAI0-F1
#
_entry.id   AF-A0A972BAI0-F1
#
_cell.length_a   1.000
_cell.length_b   1.000
_cell.length_c   1.000
_cell.angle_alpha   90.00
_cell.angle_beta   90.00
_cell.angle_gamma   90.00
#
_symmetry.space_group_name_H-M   'P 1'
#
loop_
_entity.id
_entity.type
_entity.pdbx_description
1 polymer ?
#
loop_
_entity_poly.entity_id
_entity_poly.type
_entity_poly.pdbx_seq_one_letter_code
_entity_poly.pdbx_strand_id
1 'polypeptide(L)' 'MKKLSIFLLLNLILTTMSYSQQEARLLRFPTTDGERIVFSYAGQLYTVSKQGGMAR' A
#
# COMPACT_ATOMS: atom_id res chain seq x y z
N MET A 1 41.47 -10.54 -4.50
CA MET A 1 40.85 -9.41 -3.75
C MET A 1 39.85 -8.62 -4.60
N LYS A 2 40.24 -8.05 -5.76
CA LYS A 2 39.35 -7.19 -6.58
C LYS A 2 38.01 -7.84 -6.98
N LYS A 3 38.02 -9.12 -7.38
CA LYS A 3 36.79 -9.88 -7.73
C LYS A 3 35.85 -10.05 -6.54
N LEU A 4 36.41 -10.23 -5.33
CA LEU A 4 35.65 -10.33 -4.09
C LEU A 4 35.03 -8.98 -3.72
N SER A 5 35.78 -7.88 -3.88
CA SER A 5 35.26 -6.52 -3.68
C SER A 5 34.11 -6.20 -4.64
N ILE A 6 34.22 -6.59 -5.92
CA ILE A 6 33.15 -6.39 -6.92
C ILE A 6 31.90 -7.20 -6.54
N PHE A 7 32.08 -8.46 -6.11
CA PHE A 7 30.97 -9.32 -5.67
C PHE A 7 30.24 -8.76 -4.46
N LEU A 8 30.98 -8.20 -3.49
CA LEU A 8 30.42 -7.54 -2.31
C LEU A 8 29.65 -6.27 -2.68
N LEU A 9 30.20 -5.46 -3.59
CA LEU A 9 29.54 -4.23 -4.07
C LEU A 9 28.24 -4.55 -4.80
N LEU A 10 28.23 -5.60 -5.62
CA LEU A 10 27.05 -6.04 -6.35
C LEU A 10 25.93 -6.51 -5.41
N ASN A 11 26.28 -7.30 -4.37
CA ASN A 11 25.30 -7.71 -3.36
C ASN A 11 24.70 -6.53 -2.60
N LEU A 12 25.53 -5.53 -2.27
CA LEU A 12 25.08 -4.33 -1.57
C LEU A 12 24.07 -3.51 -2.41
N ILE A 13 24.25 -3.47 -3.74
CA ILE A 13 23.32 -2.78 -4.63
C ILE A 13 21.97 -3.52 -4.69
N LEU A 14 21.98 -4.86 -4.75
CA LEU A 14 20.77 -5.67 -4.88
C LEU A 14 19.83 -5.57 -3.66
N THR A 15 20.35 -5.35 -2.45
CA THR A 15 19.50 -5.21 -1.25
C THR A 15 18.71 -3.91 -1.21
N THR A 16 19.19 -2.84 -1.86
CA THR A 16 18.49 -1.55 -1.91
C THR A 16 17.24 -1.55 -2.77
N MET A 17 17.06 -2.55 -3.63
CA MET A 17 15.89 -2.70 -4.50
C MET A 17 14.69 -3.38 -3.80
N SER A 18 14.84 -3.77 -2.53
CA SER A 18 13.75 -4.37 -1.74
C SER A 18 12.80 -3.28 -1.27
N TYR A 19 11.92 -2.80 -2.16
CA TYR A 19 10.77 -1.99 -1.76
C TYR A 19 9.79 -2.84 -0.95
N SER A 20 9.41 -2.32 0.21
CA SER A 20 8.40 -2.90 1.11
C SER A 20 7.09 -3.19 0.36
N GLN A 21 6.45 -4.34 0.64
CA GLN A 21 5.05 -4.55 0.27
C GLN A 21 4.20 -3.51 1.01
N GLN A 22 3.63 -2.56 0.28
CA GLN A 22 2.52 -1.77 0.83
C GLN A 22 1.46 -2.76 1.27
N GLU A 23 1.13 -2.76 2.57
CA GLU A 23 0.07 -3.62 3.09
C GLU A 23 -1.18 -3.43 2.24
N ALA A 24 -1.54 -4.47 1.49
CA ALA A 24 -2.77 -4.51 0.73
C ALA A 24 -3.93 -4.70 1.72
N ARG A 25 -4.33 -3.60 2.37
CA ARG A 25 -5.47 -3.61 3.26
C ARG A 25 -6.74 -3.63 2.41
N LEU A 26 -7.50 -4.71 2.54
CA LEU A 26 -8.73 -4.88 1.79
C LEU A 26 -9.78 -3.87 2.27
N LEU A 27 -10.45 -3.24 1.32
CA LEU A 27 -11.71 -2.53 1.55
C LEU A 27 -12.78 -3.60 1.86
N ARG A 28 -13.43 -3.52 3.01
CA ARG A 28 -14.40 -4.54 3.46
C ARG A 28 -15.71 -3.91 3.90
N PHE A 29 -16.79 -4.66 3.75
CA PHE A 29 -18.14 -4.31 4.20
C PHE A 29 -18.65 -2.96 3.65
N PRO A 30 -18.63 -2.74 2.31
CA PRO A 30 -19.19 -1.52 1.75
C PRO A 30 -20.71 -1.47 1.95
N THR A 31 -21.23 -0.30 2.32
CA THR A 31 -22.66 0.03 2.36
C THR A 31 -22.88 1.46 1.88
N THR A 32 -24.13 1.85 1.63
CA THR A 32 -24.49 3.19 1.16
C THR A 32 -25.81 3.64 1.73
N ASP A 33 -25.95 4.96 1.95
CA ASP A 33 -27.21 5.62 2.29
C ASP A 33 -27.90 6.28 1.08
N GLY A 34 -27.38 6.05 -0.14
CA GLY A 34 -27.88 6.65 -1.39
C GLY A 34 -27.03 7.82 -1.88
N GLU A 35 -26.38 8.56 -0.98
CA GLU A 35 -25.52 9.71 -1.31
C GLU A 35 -24.03 9.41 -1.11
N ARG A 36 -23.71 8.59 -0.11
CA ARG A 36 -22.35 8.29 0.33
C ARG A 36 -22.12 6.78 0.42
N ILE A 37 -20.88 6.36 0.24
CA ILE A 37 -20.42 4.98 0.40
C ILE A 37 -19.60 4.93 1.68
N VAL A 38 -19.94 4.02 2.58
CA VAL A 38 -19.23 3.75 3.84
C VAL A 38 -18.58 2.38 3.73
N PHE A 39 -17.32 2.25 4.12
CA PHE A 39 -16.59 0.98 4.11
C PHE A 39 -15.56 0.93 5.23
N SER A 40 -15.08 -0.27 5.58
CA SER A 40 -13.98 -0.44 6.51
C SER A 40 -12.64 -0.59 5.79
N TYR A 41 -11.60 0.04 6.33
CA TYR A 41 -10.22 -0.05 5.87
C TYR A 41 -9.29 0.12 7.06
N ALA A 42 -8.28 -0.75 7.19
CA ALA A 42 -7.30 -0.68 8.29
C ALA A 42 -7.90 -0.64 9.72
N GLY A 43 -9.07 -1.26 9.93
CA GLY A 43 -9.77 -1.25 11.23
C GLY A 43 -10.62 0.00 11.49
N GLN A 44 -10.60 0.99 10.60
CA GLN A 44 -11.38 2.22 10.70
C GLN A 44 -12.51 2.24 9.65
N LEU A 45 -13.53 3.05 9.90
CA LEU A 45 -14.58 3.34 8.93
C LEU A 45 -14.22 4.59 8.13
N TYR A 46 -14.44 4.51 6.82
CA TYR A 46 -14.25 5.61 5.87
C TYR A 46 -15.53 5.85 5.10
N THR A 47 -15.75 7.11 4.72
CA THR A 47 -16.87 7.55 3.90
C THR A 47 -16.39 8.33 2.69
N VAL A 48 -17.01 8.09 1.53
CA VAL A 48 -16.78 8.85 0.30
C VAL A 48 -18.12 9.20 -0.36
N SER A 49 -18.19 10.32 -1.07
CA SER A 49 -19.35 10.68 -1.89
C SER A 49 -19.53 9.66 -3.02
N LYS A 50 -20.79 9.37 -3.38
CA LYS A 50 -21.12 8.50 -4.52
C LYS A 50 -20.65 9.09 -5.86
N GLN A 51 -20.44 10.41 -5.92
CA GLN A 51 -19.85 11.11 -7.06
C GLN A 51 -18.31 10.98 -7.09
N GLY A 52 -17.70 10.32 -6.10
CA GLY A 52 -16.27 10.13 -5.97
C GLY A 52 -15.58 11.18 -5.09
N GLY A 53 -14.25 11.22 -5.16
CA GLY A 53 -13.41 12.12 -4.36
C GLY A 53 -12.60 11.39 -3.29
N MET A 54 -12.11 12.14 -2.31
CA MET A 54 -11.27 11.63 -1.23
C MET A 54 -12.13 11.03 -0.11
N ALA A 55 -11.89 9.75 0.20
CA ALA A 55 -12.48 9.08 1.37
C ALA A 55 -11.87 9.62 2.67
N ARG A 56 -12.70 9.75 3.71
CA ARG A 56 -12.32 10.30 5.01
C ARG A 56 -13.00 9.57 6.16
#